data_AF-A0A437MDL5-F1
#
_entry.id   AF-A0A437MDL5-F1
#
_cell.length_a   1.000
_cell.length_b   1.000
_cell.length_c   1.000
_cell.angle_alpha   90.00
_cell.angle_beta   90.00
_cell.angle_gamma   90.00
#
_symmetry.space_group_name_H-M   'P 1'
#
loop_
_entity.id
_entity.type
_entity.pdbx_description
1 polymer ?
#
loop_
_entity_poly.entity_id
_entity_poly.type
_entity_poly.pdbx_seq_one_letter_code
_entity_poly.pdbx_strand_id
1 'polypeptide(L)'
;MMPQARFLLSPSWEQGAFFDSASREPIPGAELHRHMRIEDDRAADAWILLFHDLADPDDPWRARYLAPDGAGRMEQAGRDLLRRLQEHAPGCWSMEPQPWPRGPCLPAATLRIRAEYEGEPLRVGDQPVRAHRLGISWNLSRDFERWQNRFDEDADPSVAGRWSTEERAAHEEQGAALALRLARELVATGREDTEVLHWSASQGDWRGIATARLA
;
A
#
# COMPACT_ATOMS: atom_id res chain seq x y z
N MET A 1 17.28 -20.83 28.52
CA MET A 1 17.04 -19.77 27.51
C MET A 1 16.30 -20.43 26.36
N MET A 2 15.02 -20.14 26.17
CA MET A 2 14.26 -20.73 25.07
C MET A 2 14.79 -20.16 23.75
N PRO A 3 14.98 -20.97 22.69
CA PRO A 3 15.39 -20.44 21.40
C PRO A 3 14.34 -19.44 20.90
N GLN A 4 14.79 -18.25 20.53
CA GLN A 4 13.93 -17.25 19.90
C GLN A 4 13.50 -17.78 18.53
N ALA A 5 12.21 -17.66 18.20
CA ALA A 5 11.71 -18.03 16.89
C ALA A 5 12.51 -17.27 15.82
N ARG A 6 12.89 -17.93 14.73
CA ARG A 6 13.68 -17.34 13.64
C ARG A 6 12.81 -16.45 12.75
N PHE A 7 11.58 -16.88 12.51
CA PHE A 7 10.65 -16.23 11.59
C PHE A 7 9.45 -15.68 12.33
N LEU A 8 8.91 -14.62 11.76
CA LEU A 8 7.76 -13.89 12.26
C LEU A 8 6.67 -13.86 11.20
N LEU A 9 5.49 -14.31 11.60
CA LEU A 9 4.25 -14.15 10.88
C LEU A 9 3.59 -12.83 11.32
N SER A 10 3.58 -11.84 10.44
CA SER A 10 2.98 -10.52 10.70
C SER A 10 2.33 -10.00 9.42
N PRO A 11 1.13 -9.39 9.48
CA PRO A 11 0.53 -8.80 8.29
C PRO A 11 1.28 -7.55 7.84
N SER A 12 1.45 -7.40 6.52
CA SER A 12 2.00 -6.21 5.88
C SER A 12 1.32 -5.93 4.55
N TRP A 13 1.35 -4.67 4.14
CA TRP A 13 0.65 -4.18 2.95
C TRP A 13 1.31 -4.60 1.63
N GLU A 14 2.64 -4.66 1.59
CA GLU A 14 3.39 -4.98 0.35
C GLU A 14 4.43 -6.07 0.53
N GLN A 15 4.84 -6.31 1.77
CA GLN A 15 5.93 -7.24 2.08
C GLN A 15 5.40 -8.65 2.38
N GLY A 16 4.09 -8.87 2.24
CA GLY A 16 3.44 -10.13 2.54
C GLY A 16 3.33 -10.40 4.04
N ALA A 17 3.39 -11.68 4.42
CA ALA A 17 3.13 -12.12 5.79
C ALA A 17 4.38 -12.53 6.58
N PHE A 18 5.55 -12.61 5.95
CA PHE A 18 6.69 -13.38 6.46
C PHE A 18 7.96 -12.54 6.61
N PHE A 19 8.46 -12.46 7.84
CA PHE A 19 9.58 -11.60 8.21
C PHE A 19 10.64 -12.35 9.00
N ASP A 20 11.89 -11.95 8.84
CA ASP A 20 12.93 -12.35 9.79
C ASP A 20 12.63 -11.71 11.16
N SER A 21 12.65 -12.52 12.21
CA SER A 21 12.29 -12.06 13.56
C SER A 21 13.26 -11.05 14.16
N ALA A 22 14.52 -11.04 13.72
CA ALA A 22 15.57 -10.18 14.25
C ALA A 22 15.67 -8.88 13.47
N SER A 23 15.70 -8.94 12.13
CA SER A 23 15.83 -7.75 11.28
C SER A 23 14.50 -7.11 10.93
N ARG A 24 13.39 -7.85 11.02
CA ARG A 24 12.04 -7.44 10.56
C ARG A 24 11.95 -7.15 9.06
N GLU A 25 12.92 -7.63 8.29
CA GLU A 25 12.90 -7.57 6.83
C GLU A 25 12.10 -8.74 6.25
N PRO A 26 11.44 -8.57 5.08
CA PRO A 26 10.73 -9.65 4.41
C PRO A 26 11.67 -10.79 4.03
N ILE A 27 11.21 -12.02 4.18
CA ILE A 27 12.00 -13.21 3.85
C ILE A 27 11.89 -13.48 2.34
N PRO A 28 13.01 -13.67 1.61
CA PRO A 28 12.97 -14.08 0.22
C PRO A 28 12.27 -15.43 0.03
N GLY A 29 11.42 -15.55 -1.01
CA GLY A 29 10.58 -16.74 -1.24
C GLY A 29 11.35 -18.07 -1.29
N ALA A 30 12.57 -18.09 -1.83
CA ALA A 30 13.39 -19.31 -1.88
C ALA A 30 13.82 -19.82 -0.49
N GLU A 31 14.01 -18.93 0.48
CA GLU A 31 14.30 -19.29 1.87
C GLU A 31 13.03 -19.70 2.59
N LEU A 32 11.96 -18.94 2.37
CA LEU A 32 10.64 -19.18 2.93
C LEU A 32 10.12 -20.59 2.62
N HIS A 33 10.20 -21.03 1.36
CA HIS A 33 9.71 -22.35 0.90
C HIS A 33 10.44 -23.55 1.53
N ARG A 34 11.55 -23.34 2.26
CA ARG A 34 12.20 -24.41 3.04
C ARG A 34 11.52 -24.66 4.38
N HIS A 35 10.64 -23.75 4.80
CA HIS A 35 10.06 -23.68 6.14
C HIS A 35 8.54 -23.65 6.14
N MET A 36 7.91 -23.81 4.97
CA MET A 36 6.47 -23.89 4.81
C MET A 36 6.09 -24.62 3.52
N ARG A 37 4.83 -25.06 3.45
CA ARG A 37 4.26 -25.68 2.23
C ARG A 37 3.60 -24.62 1.35
N ILE A 38 3.37 -24.95 0.09
CA ILE A 38 2.66 -24.08 -0.87
C ILE A 38 1.24 -23.75 -0.37
N GLU A 39 0.57 -24.68 0.31
CA GLU A 39 -0.77 -24.44 0.86
C GLU A 39 -0.77 -23.45 2.03
N ASP A 40 0.37 -23.30 2.71
CA ASP A 40 0.54 -22.31 3.77
C ASP A 40 0.74 -20.91 3.16
N ASP A 41 1.27 -20.83 1.93
CA ASP A 41 1.41 -19.57 1.17
C ASP A 41 0.04 -19.02 0.77
N ARG A 42 -0.81 -19.87 0.18
CA ARG A 42 -2.19 -19.49 -0.13
C ARG A 42 -3.01 -19.10 1.10
N ALA A 43 -2.72 -19.72 2.24
CA ALA A 43 -3.37 -19.37 3.51
C ALA A 43 -2.87 -18.03 4.04
N ALA A 44 -1.57 -17.73 3.89
CA ALA A 44 -1.01 -16.40 4.15
C ALA A 44 -1.63 -15.34 3.22
N ASP A 45 -1.79 -15.62 1.92
CA ASP A 45 -2.46 -14.70 0.99
C ASP A 45 -3.88 -14.38 1.44
N ALA A 46 -4.67 -15.41 1.80
CA ALA A 46 -6.02 -15.20 2.32
C ALA A 46 -6.03 -14.38 3.62
N TRP A 47 -5.03 -14.57 4.48
CA TRP A 47 -4.85 -13.80 5.71
C TRP A 47 -4.45 -12.34 5.43
N ILE A 48 -3.61 -12.10 4.41
CA ILE A 48 -3.23 -10.77 3.95
C ILE A 48 -4.41 -10.05 3.26
N LEU A 49 -5.25 -10.77 2.52
CA LEU A 49 -6.49 -10.21 1.98
C LEU A 49 -7.45 -9.81 3.11
N LEU A 50 -7.62 -10.66 4.13
CA LEU A 50 -8.39 -10.30 5.32
C LEU A 50 -7.80 -9.09 6.04
N PHE A 51 -6.46 -9.01 6.11
CA PHE A 51 -5.78 -7.82 6.62
C PHE A 51 -6.13 -6.58 5.79
N HIS A 52 -6.10 -6.63 4.47
CA HIS A 52 -6.49 -5.50 3.62
C HIS A 52 -7.99 -5.14 3.74
N ASP A 53 -8.86 -6.10 4.06
CA ASP A 53 -10.29 -5.83 4.26
C ASP A 53 -10.58 -5.22 5.64
N LEU A 54 -9.83 -5.64 6.68
CA LEU A 54 -10.02 -5.21 8.07
C LEU A 54 -9.19 -3.98 8.43
N ALA A 55 -7.96 -3.92 7.94
CA ALA A 55 -7.15 -2.73 7.93
C ALA A 55 -7.33 -2.09 6.57
N ASP A 56 -8.02 -0.95 6.55
CA ASP A 56 -8.14 0.03 5.47
C ASP A 56 -9.13 1.09 6.03
N PRO A 57 -10.38 1.09 5.60
CA PRO A 57 -10.96 1.53 4.32
C PRO A 57 -11.16 3.05 4.30
N ASP A 58 -10.04 3.78 4.16
CA ASP A 58 -9.91 5.25 3.93
C ASP A 58 -9.24 6.12 5.02
N ASP A 59 -8.60 5.54 6.05
CA ASP A 59 -7.70 6.21 7.05
C ASP A 59 -8.33 7.35 7.93
N PRO A 60 -8.18 7.37 9.28
CA PRO A 60 -6.97 7.83 9.97
C PRO A 60 -6.58 6.88 11.12
N TRP A 61 -5.53 6.12 10.87
CA TRP A 61 -4.81 5.17 11.72
C TRP A 61 -5.37 3.73 11.84
N ARG A 62 -6.08 3.22 10.82
CA ARG A 62 -6.50 1.78 10.59
C ARG A 62 -7.84 1.34 11.20
N ALA A 63 -8.89 2.12 10.95
CA ALA A 63 -10.12 2.24 11.74
C ALA A 63 -11.08 1.02 11.87
N ARG A 64 -10.70 -0.20 11.47
CA ARG A 64 -11.44 -1.44 11.80
C ARG A 64 -10.60 -2.49 12.51
N TYR A 65 -9.30 -2.56 12.23
CA TYR A 65 -8.37 -3.36 13.01
C TYR A 65 -8.35 -2.93 14.48
N LEU A 66 -8.50 -1.63 14.75
CA LEU A 66 -8.59 -1.08 16.11
C LEU A 66 -9.90 -1.42 16.82
N ALA A 67 -10.90 -1.98 16.14
CA ALA A 67 -12.12 -2.49 16.76
C ALA A 67 -11.89 -3.93 17.27
N PRO A 68 -12.39 -4.30 18.47
CA PRO A 68 -12.16 -5.62 19.06
C PRO A 68 -12.52 -6.82 18.16
N ASP A 69 -13.57 -6.70 17.36
CA ASP A 69 -14.00 -7.75 16.42
C ASP A 69 -13.02 -7.92 15.24
N GLY A 70 -12.47 -6.82 14.72
CA GLY A 70 -11.47 -6.85 13.65
C GLY A 70 -10.15 -7.49 14.12
N ALA A 71 -9.63 -7.06 15.27
CA ALA A 71 -8.42 -7.63 15.86
C ALA A 71 -8.57 -9.14 16.15
N GLY A 72 -9.70 -9.56 16.74
CA GLY A 72 -9.96 -10.96 17.06
C GLY A 72 -10.04 -11.87 15.83
N ARG A 73 -10.70 -11.43 14.75
CA ARG A 73 -10.76 -12.16 13.49
C ARG A 73 -9.39 -12.32 12.83
N MET A 74 -8.59 -11.25 12.84
CA MET A 74 -7.24 -11.25 12.27
C MET A 74 -6.30 -12.17 13.07
N GLU A 75 -6.36 -12.09 14.39
CA GLU A 75 -5.57 -12.93 15.29
C GLU A 75 -5.94 -14.41 15.14
N GLN A 76 -7.23 -14.74 15.09
CA GLN A 76 -7.67 -16.13 14.95
C GLN A 76 -7.17 -16.74 13.63
N ALA A 77 -7.35 -16.03 12.51
CA ALA A 77 -6.87 -16.50 11.21
C ALA A 77 -5.34 -16.68 11.20
N GLY A 78 -4.60 -15.77 11.85
CA GLY A 78 -3.15 -15.87 11.99
C GLY A 78 -2.72 -17.05 12.87
N ARG A 79 -3.44 -17.33 13.97
CA ARG A 79 -3.14 -18.47 14.86
C ARG A 79 -3.31 -19.81 14.15
N ASP A 80 -4.33 -19.93 13.30
CA ASP A 80 -4.53 -21.13 12.50
C ASP A 80 -3.40 -21.35 11.49
N LEU A 81 -2.92 -20.27 10.86
CA LEU A 81 -1.74 -20.32 9.99
C LEU A 81 -0.46 -20.64 10.78
N LEU A 82 -0.22 -19.98 11.92
CA LEU A 82 0.93 -20.23 12.78
C LEU A 82 1.01 -21.71 13.20
N ARG A 83 -0.11 -22.30 13.59
CA ARG A 83 -0.18 -23.72 13.96
C ARG A 83 0.30 -24.62 12.80
N ARG A 84 -0.17 -24.36 11.58
CA ARG A 84 0.25 -25.11 10.38
C ARG A 84 1.73 -24.95 10.09
N LEU A 85 2.27 -23.73 10.25
CA LEU A 85 3.69 -23.44 10.08
C LEU A 85 4.54 -24.15 11.15
N GLN A 86 4.09 -24.18 12.40
CA GLN A 86 4.78 -24.86 13.50
C GLN A 86 4.71 -26.39 13.41
N GLU A 87 3.66 -26.96 12.81
CA GLU A 87 3.61 -28.39 12.49
C GLU A 87 4.71 -28.79 11.49
N HIS A 88 4.99 -27.92 10.52
CA HIS A 88 6.02 -28.15 9.51
C HIS A 88 7.43 -27.80 9.99
N ALA A 89 7.59 -26.70 10.71
CA ALA A 89 8.86 -26.20 11.23
C ALA A 89 8.73 -25.81 12.73
N PRO A 90 8.79 -26.79 13.64
CA PRO A 90 8.58 -26.56 15.08
C PRO A 90 9.58 -25.56 15.68
N GLY A 91 9.08 -24.59 16.44
CA GLY A 91 9.90 -23.59 17.13
C GLY A 91 10.53 -22.53 16.21
N CYS A 92 10.36 -22.61 14.89
CA CYS A 92 10.89 -21.62 13.96
C CYS A 92 10.02 -20.37 13.85
N TRP A 93 8.72 -20.49 14.15
CA TRP A 93 7.72 -19.47 13.86
C TRP A 93 7.12 -18.85 15.12
N SER A 94 6.97 -17.53 15.08
CA SER A 94 6.19 -16.71 16.01
C SER A 94 5.18 -15.88 15.23
N MET A 95 4.21 -15.28 15.92
CA MET A 95 3.20 -14.43 15.29
C MET A 95 3.04 -13.11 16.03
N GLU A 96 3.00 -12.03 15.26
CA GLU A 96 2.51 -10.72 15.68
C GLU A 96 1.26 -10.42 14.84
N PRO A 97 0.04 -10.59 15.41
CA PRO A 97 -1.19 -10.42 14.64
C PRO A 97 -1.52 -8.94 14.39
N GLN A 98 -0.74 -8.03 14.98
CA GLN A 98 -0.92 -6.59 14.85
C GLN A 98 -0.06 -6.06 13.70
N PRO A 99 -0.65 -5.37 12.73
CA PRO A 99 0.13 -4.74 11.68
C PRO A 99 1.01 -3.66 12.30
N TRP A 100 2.28 -3.61 11.92
CA TRP A 100 3.19 -2.58 12.42
C TRP A 100 2.76 -1.18 11.97
N PRO A 101 2.78 -0.17 12.86
CA PRO A 101 2.60 1.22 12.47
C PRO A 101 3.55 1.57 11.32
N ARG A 102 3.02 2.17 10.26
CA ARG A 102 3.80 2.58 9.10
C ARG A 102 3.85 4.10 9.11
N GLY A 103 4.94 4.65 9.64
CA GLY A 103 5.27 6.05 9.37
C GLY A 103 5.70 6.21 7.91
N PRO A 104 5.60 7.42 7.33
CA PRO A 104 6.18 7.68 6.01
C PRO A 104 7.68 7.35 6.07
N CYS A 105 8.16 6.51 5.16
CA CYS A 105 9.60 6.25 5.05
C CYS A 105 10.31 7.29 4.17
N LEU A 106 9.54 8.23 3.63
CA LEU A 106 10.02 9.36 2.84
C LEU A 106 9.20 10.62 3.19
N PRO A 107 9.76 11.55 3.99
CA PRO A 107 9.16 12.86 4.16
C PRO A 107 9.31 13.67 2.86
N ALA A 108 8.27 14.36 2.46
CA ALA A 108 8.27 15.19 1.26
C ALA A 108 7.59 16.53 1.56
N ALA A 109 8.26 17.64 1.20
CA ALA A 109 7.64 18.96 1.23
C ALA A 109 6.66 19.15 0.07
N THR A 110 6.88 18.46 -1.05
CA THR A 110 6.03 18.53 -2.24
C THR A 110 5.88 17.14 -2.86
N LEU A 111 4.65 16.76 -3.18
CA LEU A 111 4.30 15.55 -3.92
C LEU A 111 3.70 15.94 -5.27
N ARG A 112 4.16 15.29 -6.33
CA ARG A 112 3.67 15.50 -7.69
C ARG A 112 2.93 14.25 -8.17
N ILE A 113 1.79 14.47 -8.82
CA ILE A 113 0.93 13.42 -9.37
C ILE A 113 0.80 13.62 -10.88
N ARG A 114 1.18 12.60 -11.66
CA ARG A 114 1.05 12.60 -13.11
C ARG A 114 1.04 11.16 -13.62
N ALA A 115 0.13 10.86 -14.55
CA ALA A 115 0.21 9.62 -15.30
C ALA A 115 1.30 9.71 -16.37
N GLU A 116 2.17 8.70 -16.41
CA GLU A 116 3.26 8.58 -17.37
C GLU A 116 3.35 7.13 -17.84
N TYR A 117 3.57 6.91 -19.14
CA TYR A 117 3.60 5.57 -19.70
C TYR A 117 4.70 4.74 -19.06
N GLU A 118 4.35 3.56 -18.53
CA GLU A 118 5.25 2.66 -17.78
C GLU A 118 5.89 3.33 -16.54
N GLY A 119 5.20 4.30 -15.94
CA GLY A 119 5.68 5.11 -14.82
C GLY A 119 4.89 4.95 -13.53
N GLU A 120 5.50 5.37 -12.41
CA GLU A 120 4.79 5.53 -11.14
C GLU A 120 4.05 6.88 -11.12
N PRO A 121 2.78 6.92 -10.73
CA PRO A 121 1.96 8.14 -10.80
C PRO A 121 2.38 9.21 -9.78
N LEU A 122 3.11 8.83 -8.73
CA LEU A 122 3.53 9.70 -7.63
C LEU A 122 5.03 9.98 -7.69
N ARG A 123 5.41 11.23 -7.40
CA ARG A 123 6.81 11.66 -7.37
C ARG A 123 7.13 12.58 -6.20
N VAL A 124 8.37 12.47 -5.71
CA VAL A 124 9.01 13.45 -4.82
C VAL A 124 10.13 14.11 -5.61
N GLY A 125 9.99 15.42 -5.90
CA GLY A 125 10.81 16.07 -6.91
C GLY A 125 10.57 15.43 -8.29
N ASP A 126 11.62 14.84 -8.86
CA ASP A 126 11.56 14.11 -10.13
C ASP A 126 11.60 12.59 -9.95
N GLN A 127 11.77 12.10 -8.71
CA GLN A 127 11.90 10.68 -8.41
C GLN A 127 10.53 10.01 -8.28
N PRO A 128 10.26 8.93 -9.05
CA PRO A 128 9.06 8.12 -8.86
C PRO A 128 9.09 7.47 -7.47
N VAL A 129 7.93 7.46 -6.81
CA VAL A 129 7.76 6.85 -5.49
C VAL A 129 6.51 6.00 -5.48
N ARG A 130 6.61 4.81 -4.91
CA ARG A 130 5.43 3.99 -4.66
C ARG A 130 4.59 4.65 -3.57
N ALA A 131 3.27 4.69 -3.80
CA ALA A 131 2.28 5.27 -2.89
C ALA A 131 2.50 4.84 -1.42
N HIS A 132 2.71 3.54 -1.21
CA HIS A 132 2.91 2.98 0.12
C HIS A 132 4.12 3.55 0.89
N ARG A 133 5.15 4.08 0.20
CA ARG A 133 6.35 4.66 0.85
C ARG A 133 6.04 6.00 1.51
N LEU A 134 4.99 6.64 1.03
CA LEU A 134 4.47 7.88 1.57
C LEU A 134 3.61 7.63 2.81
N GLY A 135 3.42 6.39 3.27
CA GLY A 135 2.56 6.13 4.44
C GLY A 135 1.14 6.66 4.23
N ILE A 136 0.59 6.40 3.04
CA ILE A 136 -0.81 6.67 2.70
C ILE A 136 -1.60 5.36 2.67
N SER A 137 -2.92 5.46 2.64
CA SER A 137 -3.86 4.37 2.69
C SER A 137 -3.68 3.41 1.51
N TRP A 138 -3.98 2.14 1.76
CA TRP A 138 -3.92 1.10 0.74
C TRP A 138 -4.94 1.35 -0.37
N ASN A 139 -6.17 1.76 -0.03
CA ASN A 139 -7.17 2.11 -1.02
C ASN A 139 -6.72 3.25 -1.94
N LEU A 140 -6.13 4.32 -1.37
CA LEU A 140 -5.58 5.41 -2.19
C LEU A 140 -4.43 4.92 -3.09
N SER A 141 -3.57 4.04 -2.58
CA SER A 141 -2.49 3.41 -3.38
C SER A 141 -3.06 2.63 -4.56
N ARG A 142 -4.09 1.80 -4.33
CA ARG A 142 -4.80 1.03 -5.37
C ARG A 142 -5.53 1.91 -6.37
N ASP A 143 -6.06 3.05 -5.94
CA ASP A 143 -6.70 4.01 -6.84
C ASP A 143 -5.69 4.68 -7.76
N PHE A 144 -4.51 5.03 -7.26
CA PHE A 144 -3.41 5.51 -8.10
C PHE A 144 -2.97 4.46 -9.13
N GLU A 145 -2.81 3.20 -8.72
CA GLU A 145 -2.48 2.10 -9.64
C GLU A 145 -3.56 1.92 -10.72
N ARG A 146 -4.84 1.90 -10.34
CA ARG A 146 -5.95 1.77 -11.31
C ARG A 146 -5.97 2.93 -12.30
N TRP A 147 -5.77 4.14 -11.81
CA TRP A 147 -5.73 5.35 -12.65
C TRP A 147 -4.53 5.33 -13.63
N GLN A 148 -3.35 4.92 -13.16
CA GLN A 148 -2.15 4.77 -13.97
C GLN A 148 -2.29 3.66 -15.01
N ASN A 149 -2.75 2.46 -14.62
CA ASN A 149 -2.94 1.33 -15.55
C ASN A 149 -3.88 1.68 -16.69
N ARG A 150 -4.96 2.43 -16.40
CA ARG A 150 -5.88 2.91 -17.45
C ARG A 150 -5.17 3.81 -18.45
N PHE A 151 -4.25 4.67 -17.98
CA PHE A 151 -3.42 5.49 -18.86
C PHE A 151 -2.45 4.66 -19.70
N ASP A 152 -1.81 3.66 -19.09
CA ASP A 152 -0.89 2.77 -19.81
C ASP A 152 -1.61 1.98 -20.91
N GLU A 153 -2.82 1.49 -20.65
CA GLU A 153 -3.66 0.81 -21.65
C GLU A 153 -3.97 1.69 -22.87
N ASP A 154 -4.13 3.00 -22.70
CA ASP A 154 -4.36 3.95 -23.82
C ASP A 154 -3.07 4.40 -24.50
N ALA A 155 -2.02 4.59 -23.71
CA ALA A 155 -0.72 5.04 -24.19
C ALA A 155 0.06 3.91 -24.89
N ASP A 156 -0.34 2.64 -24.69
CA ASP A 156 0.23 1.48 -25.36
C ASP A 156 0.11 1.63 -26.90
N PRO A 157 1.24 1.73 -27.62
CA PRO A 157 1.24 1.93 -29.06
C PRO A 157 0.69 0.72 -29.84
N SER A 158 0.51 -0.44 -29.21
CA SER A 158 -0.04 -1.66 -29.79
C SER A 158 -1.57 -1.73 -29.72
N VAL A 159 -2.22 -0.89 -28.90
CA VAL A 159 -3.68 -0.86 -28.74
C VAL A 159 -4.30 0.07 -29.78
N ALA A 160 -5.21 -0.49 -30.59
CA ALA A 160 -5.89 0.24 -31.67
C ALA A 160 -7.06 1.08 -31.10
N GLY A 161 -6.75 2.20 -30.47
CA GLY A 161 -7.75 3.15 -30.00
C GLY A 161 -7.14 4.15 -29.04
N ARG A 162 -6.91 5.38 -29.51
CA ARG A 162 -6.54 6.49 -28.63
C ARG A 162 -7.80 7.07 -28.02
N TRP A 163 -7.73 7.44 -26.74
CA TRP A 163 -8.79 8.15 -26.04
C TRP A 163 -9.27 9.35 -26.84
N SER A 164 -10.58 9.50 -26.85
CA SER A 164 -11.23 10.75 -27.23
C SER A 164 -10.80 11.89 -26.31
N THR A 165 -11.08 13.13 -26.74
CA THR A 165 -10.88 14.33 -25.91
C THR A 165 -11.64 14.23 -24.59
N GLU A 166 -12.84 13.65 -24.60
CA GLU A 166 -13.71 13.49 -23.43
C GLU A 166 -13.12 12.47 -22.44
N GLU A 167 -12.60 11.34 -22.93
CA GLU A 167 -11.94 10.33 -22.09
C GLU A 167 -10.65 10.86 -21.45
N ARG A 168 -9.87 11.64 -22.20
CA ARG A 168 -8.69 12.34 -21.66
C ARG A 168 -9.06 13.33 -20.57
N ALA A 169 -10.09 14.14 -20.79
CA ALA A 169 -10.57 15.10 -19.79
C ALA A 169 -11.08 14.39 -18.54
N ALA A 170 -11.84 13.30 -18.69
CA ALA A 170 -12.32 12.50 -17.56
C ALA A 170 -11.18 11.84 -16.77
N HIS A 171 -10.12 11.38 -17.45
CA HIS A 171 -8.93 10.84 -16.79
C HIS A 171 -8.13 11.92 -16.03
N GLU A 172 -8.02 13.13 -16.60
CA GLU A 172 -7.40 14.28 -15.93
C GLU A 172 -8.20 14.70 -14.68
N GLU A 173 -9.54 14.70 -14.76
CA GLU A 173 -10.43 14.98 -13.62
C GLU A 173 -10.30 13.92 -12.52
N GLN A 174 -10.18 12.64 -12.89
CA GLN A 174 -9.88 11.56 -11.94
C GLN A 174 -8.54 11.79 -11.22
N GLY A 175 -7.50 12.19 -11.96
CA GLY A 175 -6.19 12.52 -11.38
C GLY A 175 -6.27 13.69 -10.38
N ALA A 176 -7.03 14.74 -10.71
CA ALA A 176 -7.27 15.87 -9.82
C ALA A 176 -8.04 15.46 -8.54
N ALA A 177 -9.03 14.58 -8.66
CA ALA A 177 -9.77 14.04 -7.52
C ALA A 177 -8.88 13.20 -6.59
N LEU A 178 -7.99 12.38 -7.16
CA LEU A 178 -6.99 11.62 -6.39
C LEU A 178 -5.99 12.54 -5.68
N ALA A 179 -5.57 13.62 -6.34
CA ALA A 179 -4.71 14.63 -5.72
C ALA A 179 -5.36 15.30 -4.51
N LEU A 180 -6.64 15.66 -4.63
CA LEU A 180 -7.40 16.22 -3.51
C LEU A 180 -7.57 15.22 -2.37
N ARG A 181 -7.81 13.95 -2.68
CA ARG A 181 -7.90 12.89 -1.68
C ARG A 181 -6.58 12.70 -0.95
N LEU A 182 -5.46 12.64 -1.68
CA LEU A 182 -4.12 12.58 -1.10
C LEU A 182 -3.88 13.76 -0.15
N ALA A 183 -4.19 14.98 -0.59
CA ALA A 183 -4.02 16.19 0.22
C ALA A 183 -4.78 16.11 1.55
N ARG A 184 -6.03 15.62 1.54
CA ARG A 184 -6.83 15.42 2.75
C ARG A 184 -6.24 14.38 3.69
N GLU A 185 -5.69 13.30 3.15
CA GLU A 185 -5.10 12.23 3.94
C GLU A 185 -3.78 12.67 4.61
N LEU A 186 -2.98 13.46 3.91
CA LEU A 186 -1.78 14.08 4.48
C LEU A 186 -2.14 14.98 5.68
N VAL A 187 -3.17 15.82 5.55
CA VAL A 187 -3.67 16.64 6.67
C VAL A 187 -4.16 15.77 7.83
N ALA A 188 -4.97 14.74 7.57
CA ALA A 188 -5.49 13.84 8.60
C ALA A 188 -4.41 13.07 9.39
N THR A 189 -3.20 12.99 8.82
CA THR A 189 -2.04 12.31 9.39
C THR A 189 -0.96 13.28 9.90
N GLY A 190 -1.29 14.57 10.06
CA GLY A 190 -0.40 15.59 10.63
C GLY A 190 0.71 16.04 9.67
N ARG A 191 0.43 16.04 8.38
CA ARG A 191 1.35 16.44 7.29
C ARG A 191 0.75 17.57 6.46
N GLU A 192 0.10 18.50 7.12
CA GLU A 192 -0.51 19.71 6.54
C GLU A 192 0.49 20.63 5.83
N ASP A 193 1.79 20.48 6.11
CA ASP A 193 2.86 21.24 5.45
C ASP A 193 3.29 20.67 4.08
N THR A 194 2.84 19.46 3.71
CA THR A 194 3.21 18.85 2.42
C THR A 194 2.31 19.34 1.29
N GLU A 195 2.86 20.05 0.30
CA GLU A 195 2.09 20.49 -0.88
C GLU A 195 1.82 19.32 -1.86
N VAL A 196 0.62 19.26 -2.43
CA VAL A 196 0.27 18.29 -3.49
C VAL A 196 0.05 19.01 -4.81
N LEU A 197 0.76 18.60 -5.85
CA LEU A 197 0.65 19.11 -7.21
C LEU A 197 0.14 18.01 -8.13
N HIS A 198 -0.79 18.32 -9.03
CA HIS A 198 -1.19 17.42 -10.11
C HIS A 198 -0.99 18.06 -11.48
N TRP A 199 -0.62 17.27 -12.48
CA TRP A 199 -0.46 17.76 -13.85
C TRP A 199 -1.82 18.02 -14.51
N SER A 200 -1.91 19.11 -15.26
CA SER A 200 -3.07 19.43 -16.11
C SER A 200 -2.62 19.49 -17.57
N ALA A 201 -3.02 18.48 -18.36
CA ALA A 201 -2.65 18.40 -19.77
C ALA A 201 -3.33 19.50 -20.60
N SER A 202 -4.57 19.85 -20.24
CA SER A 202 -5.32 20.95 -20.88
C SER A 202 -4.66 22.32 -20.71
N GLN A 203 -3.85 22.52 -19.67
CA GLN A 203 -3.21 23.80 -19.33
C GLN A 203 -1.69 23.77 -19.54
N GLY A 204 -1.12 22.57 -19.70
CA GLY A 204 0.33 22.38 -19.85
C GLY A 204 1.13 22.76 -18.61
N ASP A 205 0.54 22.66 -17.42
CA ASP A 205 1.19 23.07 -16.16
C ASP A 205 0.71 22.26 -14.95
N TRP A 206 1.43 22.38 -13.83
CA TRP A 206 1.07 21.83 -12.53
C TRP A 206 0.02 22.68 -11.83
N ARG A 207 -0.94 22.01 -11.19
CA ARG A 207 -1.97 22.61 -10.35
C ARG A 207 -1.73 22.22 -8.91
N GLY A 208 -1.56 23.23 -8.05
CA GLY A 208 -1.30 23.02 -6.64
C GLY A 208 -2.56 22.96 -5.78
N ILE A 209 -2.54 22.03 -4.83
CA ILE A 209 -3.47 21.92 -3.72
C ILE A 209 -2.67 22.23 -2.45
N ALA A 210 -2.90 23.41 -1.89
CA ALA A 210 -2.31 23.78 -0.62
C ALA A 210 -3.02 23.03 0.52
N THR A 211 -2.40 21.97 1.00
CA THR A 211 -2.86 21.12 2.13
C THR A 211 -3.11 21.92 3.40
N ALA A 212 -2.28 22.93 3.69
CA ALA A 212 -2.50 23.86 4.80
C ALA A 212 -3.85 24.62 4.73
N ARG A 213 -4.50 24.69 3.56
CA ARG A 213 -5.85 25.28 3.41
C ARG A 213 -6.99 24.28 3.64
N LEU A 214 -6.66 23.01 3.85
CA LEU A 214 -7.59 21.92 4.13
C LEU A 214 -7.57 21.49 5.61
N ALA A 215 -6.65 22.04 6.40
CA ALA A 215 -6.51 21.81 7.85
C ALA A 215 -7.49 22.65 8.68
#